data_AF-A0A9X1QMX5-F1
#
_entry.id   AF-A0A9X1QMX5-F1
#
_cell.length_a   1.000
_cell.length_b   1.000
_cell.length_c   1.000
_cell.angle_alpha   90.00
_cell.angle_beta   90.00
_cell.angle_gamma   90.00
#
_symmetry.space_group_name_H-M   'P 1'
#
loop_
_entity.id
_entity.type
_entity.pdbx_description
1 polymer ?
#
loop_
_entity_poly.entity_id
_entity_poly.type
_entity_poly.pdbx_seq_one_letter_code
_entity_poly.pdbx_strand_id
1 'polypeptide(L)'
;MSPALSRRVLLGGAGALATSFATGIAHARVLPNDMGPLIGAGYRATEPDEKGMWQQMERVEEEVSGSNLLIKEPRLTAYLSSLIGKVGGPAAKDMRIYLARIPEFNAIMFPTGFAVVFSGLLLRMRNEAQLAGVVAHESAHFLRKHQLRQWRDMRRKTDAFSFLMMGAGLAGGAAGIYAGDLVQLAQLGTVLSLLKYNRTLEAEADAMGVRLLADAGYDPMAMSETWEQLIGELDLSAKYRRKKRDRNFSLFETHPAPEARMADLKISAAEVKQPGRTYDAYYSRYQEALATIRPTLLDDQVKLNDPGASQYVIDTLAKDGWDGLLRFQEGEIWRLRNRSGDDVRAAQGYAAAVLYPDAPPNAWRWHGIMLLKQGHRAEARSAFARYLQMAPDAPDAALVRQMMIG
;
A
#
# COMPACT_ATOMS: atom_id res chain seq x y z
N MET A 1 -13.76 -17.84 76.25
CA MET A 1 -15.00 -17.61 75.47
C MET A 1 -15.05 -16.13 75.15
N SER A 2 -14.92 -15.75 73.88
CA SER A 2 -15.07 -14.34 73.46
C SER A 2 -16.49 -13.84 73.77
N PRO A 3 -16.67 -12.53 73.96
CA PRO A 3 -17.15 -11.77 72.80
C PRO A 3 -16.65 -10.31 72.68
N ALA A 4 -16.67 -9.87 71.42
CA ALA A 4 -17.00 -8.54 70.90
C ALA A 4 -16.22 -7.30 71.35
N LEU A 5 -15.57 -6.65 70.38
CA LEU A 5 -15.47 -5.20 70.34
C LEU A 5 -15.64 -4.69 68.90
N SER A 6 -16.38 -3.59 68.79
CA SER A 6 -16.83 -2.95 67.56
C SER A 6 -16.02 -1.69 67.22
N ARG A 7 -16.23 -1.22 65.98
CA ARG A 7 -16.10 0.17 65.47
C ARG A 7 -14.70 0.75 65.20
N ARG A 8 -14.42 0.86 63.89
CA ARG A 8 -14.17 2.09 63.11
C ARG A 8 -13.25 3.18 63.72
N VAL A 9 -12.13 3.46 63.04
CA VAL A 9 -11.82 4.68 62.26
C VAL A 9 -10.30 4.94 62.24
N LEU A 10 -9.75 5.17 61.02
CA LEU A 10 -8.63 6.03 60.58
C LEU A 10 -7.77 5.30 59.54
N LEU A 11 -8.07 5.44 58.23
CA LEU A 11 -7.51 6.47 57.33
C LEU A 11 -5.98 6.60 57.42
N GLY A 12 -5.29 5.90 56.52
CA GLY A 12 -3.92 6.15 56.12
C GLY A 12 -3.78 5.73 54.66
N GLY A 13 -3.59 6.71 53.78
CA GLY A 13 -3.63 6.53 52.34
C GLY A 13 -2.55 5.58 51.81
N ALA A 14 -2.92 4.83 50.77
CA ALA A 14 -1.98 4.22 49.85
C ALA A 14 -2.54 4.45 48.45
N GLY A 15 -2.16 5.58 47.85
CA GLY A 15 -2.24 5.76 46.41
C GLY A 15 -1.25 4.78 45.78
N ALA A 16 -1.77 3.68 45.22
CA ALA A 16 -0.98 2.77 44.41
C ALA A 16 -0.65 3.48 43.09
N LEU A 17 0.54 4.09 43.02
CA LEU A 17 1.19 4.41 41.76
C LEU A 17 1.45 3.08 41.04
N ALA A 18 0.59 2.74 40.09
CA ALA A 18 0.86 1.71 39.10
C ALA A 18 1.94 2.24 38.15
N THR A 19 3.22 2.11 38.55
CA THR A 19 4.35 2.26 37.64
C THR A 19 4.37 1.06 36.71
N SER A 20 3.77 1.21 35.53
CA SER A 20 4.01 0.33 34.39
C SER A 20 5.47 0.48 33.96
N PHE A 21 6.29 -0.51 34.28
CA PHE A 21 7.63 -0.67 33.75
C PHE A 21 7.54 -0.95 32.25
N ALA A 22 7.60 0.09 31.42
CA ALA A 22 7.96 -0.03 30.02
C ALA A 22 9.50 -0.12 29.91
N THR A 23 10.04 -1.33 30.05
CA THR A 23 11.49 -1.61 29.88
C THR A 23 11.87 -1.71 28.40
N GLY A 24 11.43 -0.76 27.59
CA GLY A 24 12.01 -0.53 26.26
C GLY A 24 13.05 0.57 26.41
N ILE A 25 14.32 0.30 26.09
CA ILE A 25 15.29 1.38 25.88
C ILE A 25 14.70 2.28 24.80
N ALA A 26 14.33 3.51 25.15
CA ALA A 26 13.91 4.51 24.19
C ALA A 26 15.13 4.78 23.28
N HIS A 27 15.10 4.26 22.06
CA HIS A 27 16.08 4.67 21.06
C HIS A 27 15.88 6.17 20.79
N ALA A 28 16.98 6.92 20.74
CA ALA A 28 16.92 8.33 20.41
C ALA A 28 16.29 8.51 19.02
N ARG A 29 15.31 9.41 18.93
CA ARG A 29 14.63 9.74 17.67
C ARG A 29 15.64 10.36 16.71
N VAL A 30 15.56 9.99 15.43
CA VAL A 30 16.32 10.65 14.35
C VAL A 30 15.60 11.93 13.95
N LEU A 31 16.29 13.08 13.98
CA LEU A 31 15.69 14.37 13.67
C LEU A 31 15.77 14.67 12.16
N PRO A 32 14.69 15.19 11.53
CA PRO A 32 14.72 15.56 10.11
C PRO A 32 15.83 16.53 9.72
N ASN A 33 16.14 17.50 10.60
CA ASN A 33 17.16 18.50 10.35
C ASN A 33 18.59 17.93 10.36
N ASP A 34 18.80 16.80 11.02
CA ASP A 34 20.11 16.13 11.06
C ASP A 34 20.33 15.25 9.82
N MET A 35 19.29 15.00 9.03
CA MET A 35 19.36 14.12 7.87
C MET A 35 19.82 14.88 6.63
N GLY A 36 20.94 14.43 6.07
CA GLY A 36 21.48 14.85 4.78
C GLY A 36 21.70 13.67 3.83
N PRO A 37 21.58 13.89 2.51
CA PRO A 37 21.83 12.85 1.51
C PRO A 37 23.32 12.47 1.49
N LEU A 38 23.62 11.19 1.31
CA LEU A 38 25.00 10.68 1.14
C LEU A 38 25.44 10.68 -0.32
N ILE A 39 24.49 10.73 -1.24
CA ILE A 39 24.71 10.72 -2.69
C ILE A 39 23.92 11.87 -3.33
N GLY A 40 24.37 12.30 -4.51
CA GLY A 40 23.74 13.37 -5.28
C GLY A 40 23.67 13.02 -6.76
N ALA A 41 23.33 14.01 -7.58
CA ALA A 41 23.21 13.85 -9.03
C ALA A 41 24.48 13.25 -9.66
N GLY A 42 24.29 12.26 -10.53
CA GLY A 42 25.36 11.58 -11.26
C GLY A 42 26.19 10.62 -10.41
N TYR A 43 25.78 10.31 -9.18
CA TYR A 43 26.50 9.36 -8.33
C TYR A 43 26.64 7.99 -9.01
N ARG A 44 27.82 7.38 -8.86
CA ARG A 44 28.12 6.02 -9.33
C ARG A 44 28.89 5.26 -8.27
N ALA A 45 28.62 3.97 -8.15
CA ALA A 45 29.31 3.08 -7.22
C ALA A 45 30.83 3.07 -7.44
N THR A 46 31.60 3.28 -6.37
CA THR A 46 33.07 3.30 -6.43
C THR A 46 33.70 2.04 -5.83
N GLU A 47 33.13 1.54 -4.73
CA GLU A 47 33.63 0.38 -4.00
C GLU A 47 33.26 -0.95 -4.69
N PRO A 48 34.12 -1.99 -4.65
CA PRO A 48 33.89 -3.23 -5.41
C PRO A 48 32.59 -3.96 -5.08
N ASP A 49 32.21 -3.97 -3.80
CA ASP A 49 30.97 -4.61 -3.34
C ASP A 49 29.73 -3.85 -3.81
N GLU A 50 29.75 -2.52 -3.74
CA GLU A 50 28.68 -1.67 -4.24
C GLU A 50 28.54 -1.80 -5.77
N LYS A 51 29.66 -1.82 -6.52
CA LYS A 51 29.65 -2.06 -7.97
C LYS A 51 29.02 -3.40 -8.32
N GLY A 52 29.37 -4.46 -7.60
CA GLY A 52 28.78 -5.79 -7.81
C GLY A 52 27.27 -5.81 -7.55
N MET A 53 26.81 -5.11 -6.51
CA MET A 53 25.39 -4.95 -6.23
C MET A 53 24.68 -4.16 -7.34
N TRP A 54 25.27 -3.07 -7.83
CA TRP A 54 24.70 -2.28 -8.93
C TRP A 54 24.55 -3.11 -10.20
N GLN A 55 25.57 -3.87 -10.62
CA GLN A 55 25.49 -4.75 -11.79
C GLN A 55 24.39 -5.82 -11.69
N GLN A 56 24.08 -6.30 -10.47
CA GLN A 56 22.95 -7.20 -10.26
C GLN A 56 21.63 -6.46 -10.41
N MET A 57 21.50 -5.28 -9.80
CA MET A 57 20.27 -4.51 -9.80
C MET A 57 19.96 -3.87 -11.17
N GLU A 58 20.97 -3.56 -11.97
CA GLU A 58 20.81 -3.13 -13.37
C GLU A 58 20.17 -4.25 -14.21
N ARG A 59 20.59 -5.51 -14.03
CA ARG A 59 19.96 -6.67 -14.69
C ARG A 59 18.51 -6.88 -14.24
N VAL A 60 18.24 -6.75 -12.94
CA VAL A 60 16.86 -6.80 -12.42
C VAL A 60 16.02 -5.68 -13.03
N GLU A 61 16.57 -4.48 -13.18
CA GLU A 61 15.86 -3.37 -13.81
C GLU A 61 15.53 -3.65 -15.29
N GLU A 62 16.47 -4.22 -16.04
CA GLU A 62 16.24 -4.64 -17.44
C GLU A 62 15.07 -5.64 -17.54
N GLU A 63 15.02 -6.63 -16.65
CA GLU A 63 13.92 -7.59 -16.59
C GLU A 63 12.58 -6.93 -16.20
N VAL A 64 12.58 -6.09 -15.16
CA VAL A 64 11.38 -5.39 -14.68
C VAL A 64 10.83 -4.45 -15.75
N SER A 65 11.69 -3.63 -16.37
CA SER A 65 11.28 -2.65 -17.38
C SER A 65 10.67 -3.30 -18.64
N GLY A 66 11.11 -4.52 -18.97
CA GLY A 66 10.55 -5.36 -20.03
C GLY A 66 9.23 -6.06 -19.66
N SER A 67 8.89 -6.15 -18.37
CA SER A 67 7.79 -7.00 -17.88
C SER A 67 6.40 -6.58 -18.36
N ASN A 68 5.53 -7.57 -18.57
CA ASN A 68 4.10 -7.41 -18.84
C ASN A 68 3.29 -7.06 -17.58
N LEU A 69 3.89 -7.20 -16.40
CA LEU A 69 3.28 -6.79 -15.13
C LEU A 69 3.23 -5.27 -14.97
N LEU A 70 3.97 -4.52 -15.79
CA LEU A 70 3.97 -3.06 -15.70
C LEU A 70 2.73 -2.43 -16.33
N ILE A 71 2.14 -1.49 -15.61
CA ILE A 71 1.14 -0.56 -16.14
C ILE A 71 1.90 0.55 -16.87
N LYS A 72 1.91 0.48 -18.21
CA LYS A 72 2.66 1.40 -19.09
C LYS A 72 1.81 2.54 -19.66
N GLU A 73 0.78 2.99 -18.92
CA GLU A 73 -0.09 4.06 -19.37
C GLU A 73 0.67 5.41 -19.38
N PRO A 74 0.86 6.08 -20.54
CA PRO A 74 1.79 7.20 -20.64
C PRO A 74 1.53 8.36 -19.68
N ARG A 75 0.26 8.70 -19.41
CA ARG A 75 -0.07 9.80 -18.50
C ARG A 75 0.29 9.45 -17.06
N LEU A 76 -0.03 8.24 -16.63
CA LEU A 76 0.29 7.77 -15.28
C LEU A 76 1.81 7.60 -15.07
N THR A 77 2.52 7.09 -16.08
CA THR A 77 3.99 7.03 -16.06
C THR A 77 4.59 8.43 -15.92
N ALA A 78 4.16 9.40 -16.74
CA ALA A 78 4.65 10.77 -16.66
C ALA A 78 4.32 11.44 -15.31
N TYR A 79 3.13 11.16 -14.77
CA TYR A 79 2.71 11.62 -13.44
C TYR A 79 3.65 11.10 -12.34
N LEU A 80 3.93 9.78 -12.31
CA LEU A 80 4.84 9.18 -11.33
C LEU A 80 6.29 9.68 -11.51
N SER A 81 6.77 9.83 -12.75
CA SER A 81 8.10 10.38 -13.04
C SER A 81 8.22 11.84 -12.57
N SER A 82 7.17 12.65 -12.75
CA SER A 82 7.14 14.02 -12.22
C SER A 82 7.16 14.04 -10.69
N LEU A 83 6.41 13.12 -10.06
CA LEU A 83 6.35 13.01 -8.60
C LEU A 83 7.71 12.70 -7.99
N ILE A 84 8.37 11.63 -8.45
CA ILE A 84 9.72 11.27 -7.95
C ILE A 84 10.75 12.36 -8.27
N GLY A 85 10.59 13.07 -9.40
CA GLY A 85 11.39 14.24 -9.73
C GLY A 85 11.30 15.38 -8.71
N LYS A 86 10.16 15.53 -8.02
CA LYS A 86 9.94 16.56 -6.98
C LYS A 86 10.48 16.13 -5.61
N VAL A 87 10.28 14.87 -5.23
CA VAL A 87 10.59 14.38 -3.88
C VAL A 87 11.86 13.53 -3.78
N GLY A 88 12.55 13.30 -4.90
CA GLY A 88 13.78 12.50 -4.97
C GLY A 88 15.05 13.19 -4.46
N GLY A 89 14.96 14.45 -4.00
CA GLY A 89 16.10 15.22 -3.51
C GLY A 89 17.17 15.47 -4.58
N PRO A 90 18.46 15.59 -4.21
CA PRO A 90 19.51 15.99 -5.15
C PRO A 90 19.83 14.96 -6.22
N ALA A 91 19.43 13.70 -6.04
CA ALA A 91 19.67 12.61 -7.00
C ALA A 91 18.43 12.29 -7.85
N ALA A 92 17.36 13.10 -7.79
CA ALA A 92 16.09 12.82 -8.47
C ALA A 92 16.22 12.56 -9.98
N LYS A 93 17.21 13.19 -10.65
CA LYS A 93 17.47 12.99 -12.08
C LYS A 93 18.02 11.60 -12.43
N ASP A 94 18.62 10.91 -11.46
CA ASP A 94 19.10 9.53 -11.60
C ASP A 94 18.04 8.51 -11.17
N MET A 95 16.84 8.95 -10.79
CA MET A 95 15.77 8.06 -10.33
C MET A 95 14.80 7.70 -11.44
N ARG A 96 14.29 6.46 -11.39
CA ARG A 96 13.30 5.92 -12.33
C ARG A 96 12.18 5.28 -11.53
N ILE A 97 10.95 5.27 -12.04
CA ILE A 97 9.80 4.74 -11.29
C ILE A 97 8.91 3.92 -12.22
N TYR A 98 8.63 2.69 -11.81
CA TYR A 98 7.81 1.73 -12.53
C TYR A 98 6.58 1.38 -11.70
N LEU A 99 5.43 1.21 -12.36
CA LEU A 99 4.19 0.80 -11.72
C LEU A 99 3.88 -0.65 -12.07
N ALA A 100 3.96 -1.55 -11.10
CA ALA A 100 3.61 -2.96 -11.27
C ALA A 100 2.15 -3.21 -10.86
N ARG A 101 1.40 -3.95 -11.68
CA ARG A 101 0.03 -4.38 -11.39
C ARG A 101 0.03 -5.51 -10.37
N ILE A 102 0.31 -5.13 -9.12
CA ILE A 102 0.26 -5.99 -7.94
C ILE A 102 -0.70 -5.32 -6.95
N PRO A 103 -1.77 -6.00 -6.50
CA PRO A 103 -2.83 -5.40 -5.67
C PRO A 103 -2.45 -5.20 -4.19
N GLU A 104 -1.22 -5.55 -3.82
CA GLU A 104 -0.67 -5.35 -2.48
C GLU A 104 -0.17 -3.90 -2.29
N PHE A 105 -0.14 -3.45 -1.04
CA PHE A 105 0.48 -2.19 -0.68
C PHE A 105 2.00 -2.38 -0.56
N ASN A 106 2.76 -1.89 -1.52
CA ASN A 106 4.22 -1.81 -1.42
C ASN A 106 4.81 -0.78 -2.42
N ALA A 107 5.98 -0.25 -2.09
CA ALA A 107 6.84 0.49 -3.01
C ALA A 107 8.28 0.31 -2.53
N ILE A 108 9.21 0.15 -3.45
CA ILE A 108 10.60 -0.16 -3.12
C ILE A 108 11.53 0.57 -4.07
N MET A 109 12.52 1.27 -3.51
CA MET A 109 13.66 1.82 -4.25
C MET A 109 14.85 0.87 -4.22
N PHE A 110 15.56 0.77 -5.34
CA PHE A 110 16.72 -0.07 -5.53
C PHE A 110 18.03 0.74 -5.52
N PRO A 111 19.18 0.11 -5.25
CA PRO A 111 20.47 0.79 -5.12
C PRO A 111 20.95 1.58 -6.34
N THR A 112 20.39 1.31 -7.52
CA THR A 112 20.72 1.98 -8.79
C THR A 112 19.78 3.17 -9.10
N GLY A 113 18.79 3.42 -8.24
CA GLY A 113 17.87 4.56 -8.34
C GLY A 113 16.54 4.25 -9.03
N PHE A 114 16.27 3.02 -9.47
CA PHE A 114 14.91 2.68 -9.91
C PHE A 114 14.03 2.28 -8.73
N ALA A 115 12.75 2.60 -8.83
CA ALA A 115 11.71 2.19 -7.90
C ALA A 115 10.62 1.39 -8.59
N VAL A 116 10.02 0.47 -7.85
CA VAL A 116 8.81 -0.23 -8.25
C VAL A 116 7.71 0.09 -7.24
N VAL A 117 6.62 0.67 -7.72
CA VAL A 117 5.40 0.92 -6.95
C VAL A 117 4.37 -0.15 -7.30
N PHE A 118 3.73 -0.74 -6.29
CA PHE A 118 2.66 -1.70 -6.51
C PHE A 118 1.33 -0.96 -6.66
N SER A 119 0.52 -1.39 -7.62
CA SER A 119 -0.77 -0.74 -7.93
C SER A 119 -1.73 -0.68 -6.73
N GLY A 120 -1.66 -1.65 -5.81
CA GLY A 120 -2.45 -1.65 -4.58
C GLY A 120 -2.12 -0.49 -3.63
N LEU A 121 -0.89 0.05 -3.70
CA LEU A 121 -0.52 1.25 -2.96
C LEU A 121 -1.34 2.45 -3.42
N LEU A 122 -1.48 2.64 -4.74
CA LEU A 122 -2.21 3.77 -5.31
C LEU A 122 -3.69 3.78 -4.88
N LEU A 123 -4.31 2.61 -4.76
CA LEU A 123 -5.70 2.53 -4.33
C LEU A 123 -5.93 3.02 -2.90
N ARG A 124 -4.92 2.88 -2.03
CA ARG A 124 -5.02 3.21 -0.60
C ARG A 124 -4.76 4.68 -0.32
N MET A 125 -4.01 5.39 -1.15
CA MET A 125 -3.77 6.82 -0.93
C MET A 125 -5.02 7.65 -1.25
N ARG A 126 -5.25 8.69 -0.46
CA ARG A 126 -6.36 9.64 -0.62
C ARG A 126 -5.99 10.83 -1.50
N ASN A 127 -4.71 11.15 -1.58
CA ASN A 127 -4.21 12.32 -2.27
C ASN A 127 -2.74 12.10 -2.68
N GLU A 128 -2.20 13.03 -3.46
CA GLU A 128 -0.84 12.90 -3.95
C GLU A 128 0.21 13.15 -2.86
N ALA A 129 -0.04 13.98 -1.84
CA ALA A 129 0.91 14.14 -0.73
C ALA A 129 1.20 12.82 -0.01
N GLN A 130 0.20 11.94 0.12
CA GLN A 130 0.38 10.60 0.70
C GLN A 130 1.26 9.71 -0.20
N LEU A 131 1.02 9.70 -1.51
CA LEU A 131 1.88 8.99 -2.46
C LEU A 131 3.30 9.58 -2.49
N ALA A 132 3.41 10.90 -2.51
CA ALA A 132 4.66 11.64 -2.47
C ALA A 132 5.45 11.29 -1.21
N GLY A 133 4.78 11.13 -0.07
CA GLY A 133 5.40 10.72 1.18
C GLY A 133 6.02 9.33 1.12
N VAL A 134 5.35 8.36 0.49
CA VAL A 134 5.94 7.03 0.28
C VAL A 134 7.11 7.10 -0.69
N VAL A 135 6.99 7.85 -1.80
CA VAL A 135 8.10 8.01 -2.75
C VAL A 135 9.28 8.76 -2.14
N ALA A 136 9.03 9.73 -1.25
CA ALA A 136 10.06 10.46 -0.51
C ALA A 136 10.81 9.53 0.48
N HIS A 137 10.07 8.68 1.20
CA HIS A 137 10.63 7.64 2.06
C HIS A 137 11.52 6.67 1.28
N GLU A 138 11.03 6.17 0.15
CA GLU A 138 11.80 5.28 -0.73
C GLU A 138 13.03 5.98 -1.34
N SER A 139 12.89 7.25 -1.71
CA SER A 139 14.01 8.09 -2.16
C SER A 139 15.06 8.26 -1.07
N ALA A 140 14.64 8.39 0.20
CA ALA A 140 15.56 8.47 1.33
C ALA A 140 16.38 7.19 1.52
N HIS A 141 15.80 6.00 1.31
CA HIS A 141 16.57 4.75 1.33
C HIS A 141 17.74 4.76 0.33
N PHE A 142 17.50 5.23 -0.89
CA PHE A 142 18.55 5.38 -1.90
C PHE A 142 19.55 6.47 -1.54
N LEU A 143 19.08 7.67 -1.19
CA LEU A 143 19.94 8.80 -0.81
C LEU A 143 20.85 8.50 0.39
N ARG A 144 20.41 7.61 1.29
CA ARG A 144 21.15 7.17 2.48
C ARG A 144 21.87 5.83 2.31
N LYS A 145 21.86 5.27 1.10
CA LYS A 145 22.51 3.99 0.75
C LYS A 145 22.12 2.85 1.68
N HIS A 146 20.84 2.79 2.10
CA HIS A 146 20.37 1.88 3.14
C HIS A 146 20.55 0.40 2.75
N GLN A 147 20.35 0.06 1.49
CA GLN A 147 20.54 -1.28 0.95
C GLN A 147 21.99 -1.74 1.09
N LEU A 148 22.96 -0.89 0.70
CA LEU A 148 24.39 -1.19 0.84
C LEU A 148 24.78 -1.34 2.30
N ARG A 149 24.32 -0.43 3.17
CA ARG A 149 24.58 -0.47 4.61
C ARG A 149 24.01 -1.74 5.25
N GLN A 150 22.79 -2.10 4.89
CA GLN A 150 22.12 -3.32 5.36
C GLN A 150 22.84 -4.58 4.86
N TRP A 151 23.22 -4.62 3.58
CA TRP A 151 23.98 -5.73 3.01
C TRP A 151 25.35 -5.91 3.71
N ARG A 152 26.06 -4.82 3.97
CA ARG A 152 27.33 -4.84 4.72
C ARG A 152 27.14 -5.31 6.17
N ASP A 153 26.08 -4.87 6.83
CA ASP A 153 25.74 -5.30 8.18
C ASP A 153 25.40 -6.79 8.24
N MET A 154 24.58 -7.29 7.31
CA MET A 154 24.29 -8.72 7.16
C MET A 154 25.56 -9.53 6.89
N ARG A 155 26.44 -9.05 6.00
CA ARG A 155 27.72 -9.71 5.72
C ARG A 155 28.62 -9.81 6.94
N ARG A 156 28.58 -8.80 7.83
CA ARG A 156 29.35 -8.81 9.08
C ARG A 156 28.77 -9.74 10.13
N LYS A 157 27.45 -9.94 10.13
CA LYS A 157 26.72 -10.74 11.14
C LYS A 157 26.51 -12.21 10.74
N THR A 158 26.68 -12.54 9.48
CA THR A 158 26.46 -13.89 8.93
C THR A 158 27.79 -14.55 8.61
N ASP A 159 27.94 -15.83 8.95
CA ASP A 159 29.12 -16.62 8.59
C ASP A 159 29.34 -16.64 7.06
N ALA A 160 30.61 -16.62 6.66
CA ALA A 160 31.02 -16.43 5.27
C ALA A 160 30.39 -17.47 4.31
N PHE A 161 30.23 -18.72 4.75
CA PHE A 161 29.62 -19.78 3.94
C PHE A 161 28.12 -19.53 3.69
N SER A 162 27.35 -19.21 4.73
CA SER A 162 25.93 -18.90 4.63
C SER A 162 25.69 -17.64 3.78
N PHE A 163 26.56 -16.65 3.91
CA PHE A 163 26.50 -15.44 3.09
C PHE A 163 26.81 -15.72 1.62
N LEU A 164 27.80 -16.58 1.34
CA LEU A 164 28.15 -17.00 -0.02
C LEU A 164 27.00 -17.76 -0.69
N MET A 165 26.33 -18.67 0.04
CA MET A 165 25.17 -19.41 -0.48
C MET A 165 23.99 -18.49 -0.79
N MET A 166 23.75 -17.46 0.02
CA MET A 166 22.75 -16.42 -0.26
C MET A 166 23.10 -15.64 -1.53
N GLY A 167 24.37 -15.26 -1.71
CA GLY A 167 24.85 -14.60 -2.92
C GLY A 167 24.78 -15.47 -4.18
N ALA A 168 25.03 -16.78 -4.05
CA ALA A 168 24.92 -17.73 -5.15
C ALA A 168 23.48 -17.93 -5.63
N GLY A 169 22.49 -17.89 -4.71
CA GLY A 169 21.07 -17.91 -5.07
C GLY A 169 20.64 -16.70 -5.90
N LEU A 170 21.19 -15.52 -5.60
CA LEU A 170 20.96 -14.30 -6.38
C LEU A 170 21.60 -14.34 -7.76
N ALA A 171 22.80 -14.93 -7.88
CA ALA A 171 23.46 -15.12 -9.17
C ALA A 171 22.80 -16.22 -10.02
N GLY A 172 22.30 -17.29 -9.39
CA GLY A 172 21.63 -18.41 -10.05
C GLY A 172 20.23 -18.07 -10.59
N GLY A 173 19.54 -17.09 -9.99
CA GLY A 173 18.26 -16.57 -10.51
C GLY A 173 18.38 -15.85 -11.86
N ALA A 174 19.58 -15.40 -12.22
CA ALA A 174 19.89 -14.79 -13.52
C ALA A 174 20.26 -15.81 -14.62
N ALA A 175 20.28 -17.11 -14.29
CA ALA A 175 20.50 -18.17 -15.27
C ALA A 175 19.19 -18.47 -16.02
N GLY A 176 18.93 -17.62 -17.02
CA GLY A 176 18.07 -17.84 -18.19
C GLY A 176 16.95 -18.87 -18.07
N ILE A 177 15.74 -18.40 -17.76
CA ILE A 177 14.51 -18.96 -18.30
C ILE A 177 13.58 -17.77 -18.59
N TYR A 178 13.18 -17.58 -19.85
CA TYR A 178 11.98 -16.80 -20.19
C TYR A 178 10.77 -17.50 -19.56
N ALA A 179 10.53 -17.23 -18.28
CA ALA A 179 9.44 -17.81 -17.51
C ALA A 179 8.40 -16.72 -17.25
N GLY A 180 7.13 -17.09 -17.39
CA GLY A 180 6.00 -16.16 -17.32
C GLY A 180 5.91 -15.37 -16.00
N ASP A 181 4.91 -14.50 -15.93
CA ASP A 181 4.71 -13.49 -14.89
C ASP A 181 4.91 -13.98 -13.43
N LEU A 182 4.58 -15.25 -13.13
CA LEU A 182 4.77 -15.88 -11.82
C LEU A 182 6.24 -16.03 -11.39
N VAL A 183 7.17 -16.30 -12.30
CA VAL A 183 8.60 -16.45 -11.98
C VAL A 183 9.25 -15.07 -11.77
N GLN A 184 8.82 -14.06 -12.53
CA GLN A 184 9.25 -12.67 -12.33
C GLN A 184 8.81 -12.13 -10.97
N LEU A 185 7.57 -12.45 -10.54
CA LEU A 185 7.10 -12.13 -9.18
C LEU A 185 7.90 -12.85 -8.08
N ALA A 186 8.28 -14.12 -8.30
CA ALA A 186 9.08 -14.89 -7.35
C ALA A 186 10.53 -14.35 -7.23
N GLN A 187 11.13 -13.94 -8.35
CA GLN A 187 12.44 -13.28 -8.37
C GLN A 187 12.36 -11.94 -7.64
N LEU A 188 11.35 -11.12 -7.94
CA LEU A 188 11.12 -9.86 -7.24
C LEU A 188 10.98 -10.11 -5.74
N GLY A 189 10.10 -11.04 -5.32
CA GLY A 189 9.89 -11.41 -3.92
C GLY A 189 11.16 -11.89 -3.20
N THR A 190 12.02 -12.65 -3.90
CA THR A 190 13.33 -13.06 -3.36
C THR A 190 14.22 -11.84 -3.11
N VAL A 191 14.29 -10.90 -4.05
CA VAL A 191 15.02 -9.64 -3.87
C VAL A 191 14.41 -8.81 -2.74
N LEU A 192 13.08 -8.73 -2.65
CA LEU A 192 12.39 -7.98 -1.58
C LEU A 192 12.70 -8.51 -0.20
N SER A 193 12.79 -9.84 -0.03
CA SER A 193 13.12 -10.48 1.24
C SER A 193 14.49 -10.05 1.81
N LEU A 194 15.40 -9.59 0.93
CA LEU A 194 16.73 -9.11 1.30
C LEU A 194 16.77 -7.61 1.62
N LEU A 195 15.71 -6.87 1.27
CA LEU A 195 15.58 -5.43 1.50
C LEU A 195 14.93 -5.11 2.85
N LYS A 196 15.04 -6.02 3.81
CA LYS A 196 14.55 -5.80 5.17
C LYS A 196 15.44 -4.81 5.93
N TYR A 197 14.90 -3.62 6.18
CA TYR A 197 15.62 -2.59 6.90
C TYR A 197 15.42 -2.72 8.41
N ASN A 198 16.49 -2.42 9.15
CA ASN A 198 16.40 -2.32 10.60
C ASN A 198 15.74 -0.98 11.02
N ARG A 199 15.33 -0.90 12.29
CA ARG A 199 14.64 0.28 12.84
C ARG A 199 15.40 1.60 12.66
N THR A 200 16.72 1.58 12.72
CA THR A 200 17.54 2.80 12.54
C THR A 200 17.46 3.32 11.11
N LEU A 201 17.55 2.42 10.11
CA LEU A 201 17.44 2.79 8.70
C LEU A 201 16.03 3.30 8.37
N GLU A 202 14.99 2.69 8.92
CA GLU A 202 13.61 3.21 8.78
C GLU A 202 13.45 4.60 9.41
N ALA A 203 14.00 4.83 10.60
CA ALA A 203 13.94 6.13 11.25
C ALA A 203 14.69 7.23 10.48
N GLU A 204 15.84 6.90 9.86
CA GLU A 204 16.56 7.80 8.95
C GLU A 204 15.73 8.10 7.69
N ALA A 205 15.07 7.09 7.13
CA ALA A 205 14.24 7.23 5.93
C ALA A 205 12.97 8.05 6.21
N ASP A 206 12.30 7.83 7.34
CA ASP A 206 11.16 8.63 7.80
C ASP A 206 11.55 10.10 8.01
N ALA A 207 12.64 10.35 8.74
CA ALA A 207 13.10 11.70 9.05
C ALA A 207 13.50 12.49 7.79
N MET A 208 14.23 11.85 6.86
CA MET A 208 14.58 12.46 5.58
C MET A 208 13.36 12.59 4.66
N GLY A 209 12.49 11.58 4.59
CA GLY A 209 11.31 11.55 3.74
C GLY A 209 10.35 12.70 4.09
N VAL A 210 10.08 12.92 5.38
CA VAL A 210 9.28 14.04 5.87
C VAL A 210 9.87 15.39 5.45
N ARG A 211 11.19 15.53 5.53
CA ARG A 211 11.89 16.74 5.08
C ARG A 211 11.77 16.95 3.57
N LEU A 212 12.05 15.92 2.77
CA LEU A 212 11.92 15.97 1.31
C LEU A 212 10.50 16.35 0.88
N LEU A 213 9.50 15.79 1.57
CA LEU A 213 8.09 16.07 1.32
C LEU A 213 7.73 17.53 1.61
N ALA A 214 8.15 18.04 2.78
CA ALA A 214 7.94 19.43 3.17
C ALA A 214 8.71 20.41 2.25
N ASP A 215 9.94 20.09 1.88
CA ASP A 215 10.76 20.89 0.96
C ASP A 215 10.11 20.99 -0.43
N ALA A 216 9.45 19.91 -0.88
CA ALA A 216 8.66 19.88 -2.11
C ALA A 216 7.28 20.56 -2.01
N GLY A 217 6.88 21.06 -0.83
CA GLY A 217 5.64 21.79 -0.61
C GLY A 217 4.38 20.94 -0.40
N TYR A 218 4.54 19.63 -0.18
CA TYR A 218 3.45 18.74 0.21
C TYR A 218 3.27 18.75 1.72
N ASP A 219 2.06 18.48 2.21
CA ASP A 219 1.83 18.40 3.66
C ASP A 219 2.62 17.25 4.29
N PRO A 220 3.60 17.51 5.18
CA PRO A 220 4.40 16.46 5.80
C PRO A 220 3.58 15.54 6.72
N MET A 221 2.36 15.92 7.13
CA MET A 221 1.45 15.05 7.89
C MET A 221 1.02 13.82 7.08
N ALA A 222 1.03 13.90 5.75
CA ALA A 222 0.54 12.87 4.86
C ALA A 222 1.22 11.50 5.08
N MET A 223 2.51 11.48 5.44
CA MET A 223 3.20 10.22 5.76
C MET A 223 2.60 9.51 6.99
N SER A 224 2.20 10.27 8.01
CA SER A 224 1.56 9.69 9.20
C SER A 224 0.12 9.21 8.92
N GLU A 225 -0.60 9.92 8.06
CA GLU A 225 -1.96 9.56 7.65
C GLU A 225 -1.98 8.27 6.84
N THR A 226 -0.97 8.05 5.99
CA THR A 226 -0.77 6.78 5.26
C THR A 226 -0.66 5.60 6.23
N TRP A 227 0.10 5.75 7.32
CA TRP A 227 0.20 4.72 8.35
C TRP A 227 -1.12 4.48 9.09
N GLU A 228 -1.82 5.55 9.45
CA GLU A 228 -3.12 5.47 10.11
C GLU A 228 -4.15 4.69 9.27
N GLN A 229 -4.20 4.98 7.96
CA GLN A 229 -5.07 4.25 7.02
C GLN A 229 -4.71 2.77 6.95
N LEU A 230 -3.42 2.45 6.83
CA LEU A 230 -2.98 1.07 6.72
C LEU A 230 -3.24 0.27 8.01
N ILE A 231 -3.04 0.87 9.18
CA ILE A 231 -3.36 0.24 10.47
C ILE A 231 -4.87 -0.06 10.52
N GLY A 232 -5.72 0.89 10.14
CA GLY A 232 -7.17 0.71 10.11
C GLY A 232 -7.62 -0.41 9.17
N GLU A 233 -7.02 -0.50 7.97
CA GLU A 233 -7.29 -1.58 7.02
C GLU A 233 -6.96 -2.95 7.61
N LEU A 234 -5.80 -3.07 8.24
CA LEU A 234 -5.31 -4.32 8.82
C LEU A 234 -6.15 -4.76 10.02
N ASP A 235 -6.59 -3.82 10.84
CA ASP A 235 -7.49 -4.10 11.96
C ASP A 235 -8.85 -4.59 11.46
N LEU A 236 -9.39 -3.98 10.39
CA LEU A 236 -10.65 -4.44 9.80
C LEU A 236 -10.52 -5.80 9.13
N SER A 237 -9.43 -6.04 8.39
CA SER A 237 -9.08 -7.37 7.84
C SER A 237 -9.03 -8.43 8.94
N ALA A 238 -8.28 -8.18 10.01
CA ALA A 238 -8.13 -9.09 11.15
C ALA A 238 -9.49 -9.42 11.81
N LYS A 239 -10.32 -8.40 12.04
CA LYS A 239 -11.67 -8.54 12.58
C LYS A 239 -12.54 -9.46 11.71
N TYR A 240 -12.55 -9.25 10.40
CA TYR A 240 -13.36 -10.07 9.47
C TYR A 240 -12.84 -11.51 9.35
N ARG A 241 -11.52 -11.69 9.32
CA ARG A 241 -10.88 -13.01 9.25
C ARG A 241 -10.94 -13.77 10.57
N ARG A 242 -11.36 -13.11 11.67
CA ARG A 242 -11.31 -13.65 13.05
C ARG A 242 -9.90 -14.14 13.41
N LYS A 243 -8.89 -13.40 12.97
CA LYS A 243 -7.47 -13.68 13.18
C LYS A 243 -6.81 -12.47 13.83
N LYS A 244 -5.61 -12.68 14.39
CA LYS A 244 -4.74 -11.54 14.72
C LYS A 244 -4.33 -10.82 13.43
N ARG A 245 -3.97 -9.55 13.55
CA ARG A 245 -3.38 -8.76 12.48
C ARG A 245 -2.24 -9.55 11.83
N ASP A 246 -2.29 -9.61 10.51
CA ASP A 246 -1.23 -10.26 9.74
C ASP A 246 0.06 -9.45 9.93
N ARG A 247 1.06 -10.07 10.54
CA ARG A 247 2.38 -9.47 10.76
C ARG A 247 3.29 -9.66 9.55
N ASN A 248 2.88 -10.48 8.58
CA ASN A 248 3.58 -10.77 7.32
C ASN A 248 2.96 -10.00 6.14
N PHE A 249 2.27 -8.89 6.41
CA PHE A 249 1.88 -7.97 5.36
C PHE A 249 3.15 -7.48 4.65
N SER A 250 3.20 -7.56 3.31
CA SER A 250 4.43 -7.36 2.50
C SER A 250 5.23 -6.12 2.92
N LEU A 251 4.55 -5.01 3.25
CA LEU A 251 5.20 -3.80 3.77
C LEU A 251 5.96 -4.01 5.09
N PHE A 252 5.46 -4.79 6.05
CA PHE A 252 6.15 -5.01 7.34
C PHE A 252 7.33 -5.98 7.25
N GLU A 253 7.42 -6.74 6.17
CA GLU A 253 8.60 -7.56 5.91
C GLU A 253 9.80 -6.68 5.59
N THR A 254 9.59 -5.59 4.85
CA THR A 254 10.60 -4.58 4.52
C THR A 254 10.69 -3.43 5.54
N HIS A 255 9.57 -3.05 6.17
CA HIS A 255 9.41 -1.83 6.99
C HIS A 255 8.67 -2.07 8.34
N PRO A 256 9.35 -2.47 9.43
CA PRO A 256 8.71 -2.82 10.70
C PRO A 256 8.24 -1.62 11.58
N ALA A 257 7.38 -1.90 12.58
CA ALA A 257 6.94 -1.02 13.69
C ALA A 257 5.99 0.16 13.37
N PRO A 258 4.78 -0.11 12.83
CA PRO A 258 3.87 0.91 12.30
C PRO A 258 3.40 1.97 13.32
N GLU A 259 3.03 1.58 14.54
CA GLU A 259 2.44 2.51 15.52
C GLU A 259 3.46 3.54 16.03
N ALA A 260 4.68 3.07 16.33
CA ALA A 260 5.76 3.96 16.78
C ALA A 260 6.18 4.93 15.67
N ARG A 261 6.31 4.44 14.44
CA ARG A 261 6.64 5.26 13.27
C ARG A 261 5.58 6.32 12.99
N MET A 262 4.30 5.96 13.05
CA MET A 262 3.22 6.92 12.89
C MET A 262 3.33 8.08 13.91
N ALA A 263 3.65 7.77 15.18
CA ALA A 263 3.82 8.79 16.21
C ALA A 263 5.04 9.69 15.94
N ASP A 264 6.19 9.09 15.58
CA ASP A 264 7.41 9.84 15.26
C ASP A 264 7.22 10.74 14.03
N LEU A 265 6.53 10.25 12.99
CA LEU A 265 6.22 11.02 11.79
C LEU A 265 5.35 12.24 12.09
N LYS A 266 4.36 12.14 13.01
CA LYS A 266 3.56 13.30 13.43
C LYS A 266 4.42 14.38 14.07
N ILE A 267 5.40 13.99 14.88
CA ILE A 267 6.31 14.94 15.52
C ILE A 267 7.26 15.55 14.49
N SER A 268 7.90 14.73 13.66
CA SER A 268 8.78 15.19 12.58
C SER A 268 8.08 16.14 11.61
N ALA A 269 6.81 15.88 11.30
CA ALA A 269 6.01 16.75 10.44
C ALA A 269 5.83 18.15 11.03
N ALA A 270 5.61 18.25 12.35
CA ALA A 270 5.52 19.54 13.03
C ALA A 270 6.87 20.30 13.02
N GLU A 271 7.99 19.58 13.06
CA GLU A 271 9.33 20.16 13.11
C GLU A 271 9.81 20.72 11.77
N VAL A 272 9.36 20.14 10.65
CA VAL A 272 9.74 20.61 9.30
C VAL A 272 8.79 21.64 8.71
N LYS A 273 7.60 21.84 9.32
CA LYS A 273 6.65 22.85 8.84
C LYS A 273 7.22 24.25 9.05
N GLN A 274 7.30 25.02 7.96
CA GLN A 274 7.80 26.39 7.96
C GLN A 274 6.64 27.37 8.20
N PRO A 275 6.76 28.31 9.16
CA PRO A 275 5.74 29.33 9.38
C PRO A 275 5.46 30.14 8.10
N GLY A 276 4.19 30.30 7.76
CA GLY A 276 3.75 31.07 6.58
C GLY A 276 3.84 30.32 5.24
N ARG A 277 4.36 29.10 5.19
CA ARG A 277 4.34 28.26 3.99
C ARG A 277 3.01 27.50 3.88
N THR A 278 2.40 27.55 2.70
CA THR A 278 1.24 26.70 2.39
C THR A 278 1.71 25.34 1.91
N TYR A 279 1.04 24.30 2.37
CA TYR A 279 1.26 22.91 1.97
C TYR A 279 -0.01 22.39 1.31
N ASP A 280 0.13 21.68 0.18
CA ASP A 280 -1.00 21.15 -0.60
C ASP A 280 -0.98 19.62 -0.59
N ALA A 281 -2.17 19.03 -0.49
CA ALA A 281 -2.39 17.60 -0.61
C ALA A 281 -2.49 17.14 -2.08
N TYR A 282 -2.81 18.07 -2.99
CA TYR A 282 -3.05 17.83 -4.42
C TYR A 282 -4.09 16.73 -4.69
N TYR A 283 -5.20 16.76 -3.96
CA TYR A 283 -6.28 15.78 -4.03
C TYR A 283 -6.83 15.61 -5.46
N SER A 284 -7.29 16.67 -6.12
CA SER A 284 -7.92 16.56 -7.45
C SER A 284 -6.96 16.01 -8.51
N ARG A 285 -5.69 16.45 -8.50
CA ARG A 285 -4.67 15.94 -9.42
C ARG A 285 -4.44 14.44 -9.25
N TYR A 286 -4.45 13.97 -8.00
CA TYR A 286 -4.36 12.54 -7.70
C TYR A 286 -5.55 11.75 -8.25
N GLN A 287 -6.76 12.25 -8.01
CA GLN A 287 -7.98 11.58 -8.45
C GLN A 287 -8.07 11.49 -9.97
N GLU A 288 -7.70 12.56 -10.68
CA GLU A 288 -7.61 12.59 -12.15
C GLU A 288 -6.57 11.61 -12.69
N ALA A 289 -5.38 11.55 -12.07
CA ALA A 289 -4.30 10.65 -12.50
C ALA A 289 -4.71 9.17 -12.40
N LEU A 290 -5.57 8.81 -11.45
CA LEU A 290 -6.03 7.43 -11.26
C LEU A 290 -7.36 7.11 -11.93
N ALA A 291 -8.07 8.09 -12.48
CA ALA A 291 -9.46 7.92 -12.93
C ALA A 291 -9.63 6.75 -13.92
N THR A 292 -8.68 6.58 -14.84
CA THR A 292 -8.68 5.54 -15.87
C THR A 292 -8.48 4.13 -15.32
N ILE A 293 -7.65 3.98 -14.28
CA ILE A 293 -7.27 2.68 -13.73
C ILE A 293 -8.02 2.30 -12.45
N ARG A 294 -8.71 3.25 -11.80
CA ARG A 294 -9.43 3.03 -10.54
C ARG A 294 -10.40 1.84 -10.56
N PRO A 295 -11.18 1.60 -11.63
CA PRO A 295 -12.03 0.40 -11.71
C PRO A 295 -11.23 -0.91 -11.63
N THR A 296 -10.08 -0.96 -12.31
CA THR A 296 -9.17 -2.13 -12.29
C THR A 296 -8.55 -2.32 -10.91
N LEU A 297 -8.11 -1.23 -10.26
CA LEU A 297 -7.53 -1.31 -8.92
C LEU A 297 -8.53 -1.86 -7.89
N LEU A 298 -9.78 -1.38 -7.93
CA LEU A 298 -10.84 -1.86 -7.04
C LEU A 298 -11.19 -3.33 -7.28
N ASP A 299 -11.28 -3.73 -8.55
CA ASP A 299 -11.53 -5.12 -8.93
C ASP A 299 -10.41 -6.05 -8.46
N ASP A 300 -9.15 -5.67 -8.65
CA ASP A 300 -7.99 -6.44 -8.18
C ASP A 300 -7.98 -6.54 -6.63
N GLN A 301 -8.36 -5.47 -5.92
CA GLN A 301 -8.47 -5.46 -4.45
C GLN A 301 -9.57 -6.41 -3.96
N VAL A 302 -10.76 -6.37 -4.55
CA VAL A 302 -11.88 -7.24 -4.13
C VAL A 302 -11.56 -8.72 -4.42
N LYS A 303 -10.82 -9.00 -5.50
CA LYS A 303 -10.32 -10.34 -5.85
C LYS A 303 -9.30 -10.92 -4.89
N LEU A 304 -8.65 -10.11 -4.04
CA LEU A 304 -7.86 -10.63 -2.91
C LEU A 304 -8.69 -11.43 -1.91
N ASN A 305 -10.02 -11.37 -2.01
CA ASN A 305 -10.96 -12.08 -1.16
C ASN A 305 -10.73 -11.79 0.33
N ASP A 306 -10.33 -10.55 0.61
CA ASP A 306 -10.27 -9.99 1.96
C ASP A 306 -11.42 -8.99 2.14
N PRO A 307 -12.58 -9.42 2.66
CA PRO A 307 -13.73 -8.54 2.81
C PRO A 307 -13.48 -7.40 3.80
N GLY A 308 -12.61 -7.60 4.80
CA GLY A 308 -12.33 -6.54 5.78
C GLY A 308 -11.45 -5.45 5.20
N ALA A 309 -10.37 -5.83 4.53
CA ALA A 309 -9.50 -4.86 3.84
C ALA A 309 -10.26 -4.13 2.71
N SER A 310 -11.00 -4.88 1.89
CA SER A 310 -11.74 -4.30 0.77
C SER A 310 -12.83 -3.34 1.23
N GLN A 311 -13.57 -3.68 2.29
CA GLN A 311 -14.57 -2.77 2.86
C GLN A 311 -13.89 -1.51 3.41
N TYR A 312 -12.74 -1.64 4.11
CA TYR A 312 -12.03 -0.46 4.64
C TYR A 312 -11.64 0.52 3.52
N VAL A 313 -11.09 -0.01 2.42
CA VAL A 313 -10.68 0.79 1.26
C VAL A 313 -11.90 1.47 0.63
N ILE A 314 -13.00 0.72 0.39
CA ILE A 314 -14.23 1.28 -0.19
C ILE A 314 -14.82 2.37 0.72
N ASP A 315 -14.98 2.11 2.02
CA ASP A 315 -15.53 3.08 2.98
C ASP A 315 -14.66 4.33 3.07
N THR A 316 -13.35 4.16 2.97
CA THR A 316 -12.37 5.25 2.98
C THR A 316 -12.48 6.11 1.72
N LEU A 317 -12.69 5.50 0.55
CA LEU A 317 -12.95 6.23 -0.70
C LEU A 317 -14.32 6.92 -0.68
N ALA A 318 -15.33 6.26 -0.14
CA ALA A 318 -16.70 6.77 -0.05
C ALA A 318 -16.88 7.96 0.90
N LYS A 319 -15.84 8.34 1.68
CA LYS A 319 -15.82 9.59 2.46
C LYS A 319 -16.01 10.83 1.58
N ASP A 320 -15.68 10.75 0.29
CA ASP A 320 -15.90 11.83 -0.69
C ASP A 320 -17.29 11.81 -1.32
N GLY A 321 -18.10 10.81 -0.99
CA GLY A 321 -19.36 10.51 -1.64
C GLY A 321 -19.37 9.09 -2.17
N TRP A 322 -20.55 8.48 -2.11
CA TRP A 322 -20.79 7.22 -2.78
C TRP A 322 -21.04 7.45 -4.26
N ASP A 323 -20.61 6.48 -5.08
CA ASP A 323 -20.86 6.43 -6.50
C ASP A 323 -21.28 5.00 -6.92
N GLY A 324 -21.64 4.82 -8.20
CA GLY A 324 -22.11 3.54 -8.71
C GLY A 324 -21.01 2.47 -8.71
N LEU A 325 -19.75 2.85 -8.91
CA LEU A 325 -18.61 1.94 -8.91
C LEU A 325 -18.31 1.40 -7.50
N LEU A 326 -18.25 2.26 -6.48
CA LEU A 326 -18.01 1.87 -5.09
C LEU A 326 -19.13 0.97 -4.56
N ARG A 327 -20.39 1.29 -4.87
CA ARG A 327 -21.54 0.42 -4.52
C ARG A 327 -21.50 -0.92 -5.24
N PHE A 328 -21.09 -0.93 -6.51
CA PHE A 328 -20.89 -2.17 -7.24
C PHE A 328 -19.83 -3.05 -6.57
N GLN A 329 -18.70 -2.46 -6.18
CA GLN A 329 -17.60 -3.18 -5.53
C GLN A 329 -17.98 -3.66 -4.12
N GLU A 330 -18.80 -2.91 -3.38
CA GLU A 330 -19.41 -3.36 -2.12
C GLU A 330 -20.23 -4.66 -2.33
N GLY A 331 -20.97 -4.75 -3.43
CA GLY A 331 -21.66 -5.99 -3.83
C GLY A 331 -20.70 -7.14 -4.14
N GLU A 332 -19.62 -6.86 -4.89
CA GLU A 332 -18.61 -7.85 -5.27
C GLU A 332 -17.88 -8.47 -4.07
N ILE A 333 -17.61 -7.69 -3.02
CA ILE A 333 -17.01 -8.20 -1.77
C ILE A 333 -17.79 -9.39 -1.24
N TRP A 334 -19.11 -9.24 -1.11
CA TRP A 334 -19.96 -10.28 -0.55
C TRP A 334 -20.18 -11.42 -1.53
N ARG A 335 -20.37 -11.10 -2.82
CA ARG A 335 -20.53 -12.13 -3.86
C ARG A 335 -19.33 -13.06 -3.93
N LEU A 336 -18.10 -12.55 -3.86
CA LEU A 336 -16.89 -13.38 -3.91
C LEU A 336 -16.64 -14.14 -2.62
N ARG A 337 -16.98 -13.56 -1.46
CA ARG A 337 -16.87 -14.25 -0.16
C ARG A 337 -17.79 -15.47 -0.08
N ASN A 338 -19.00 -15.35 -0.66
CA ASN A 338 -19.95 -16.43 -0.89
C ASN A 338 -20.27 -17.30 0.34
N ARG A 339 -20.53 -16.67 1.49
CA ARG A 339 -21.02 -17.34 2.71
C ARG A 339 -22.53 -17.15 2.86
N SER A 340 -23.13 -17.92 3.77
CA SER A 340 -24.55 -17.75 4.12
C SER A 340 -24.87 -16.30 4.48
N GLY A 341 -25.87 -15.72 3.81
CA GLY A 341 -26.32 -14.33 3.98
C GLY A 341 -25.54 -13.29 3.14
N ASP A 342 -24.49 -13.68 2.42
CA ASP A 342 -23.75 -12.75 1.55
C ASP A 342 -24.50 -12.41 0.26
N ASP A 343 -25.35 -13.30 -0.21
CA ASP A 343 -26.22 -13.10 -1.35
C ASP A 343 -27.16 -11.91 -1.14
N VAL A 344 -27.71 -11.76 0.07
CA VAL A 344 -28.54 -10.60 0.45
C VAL A 344 -27.74 -9.30 0.42
N ARG A 345 -26.52 -9.31 0.98
CA ARG A 345 -25.64 -8.12 1.00
C ARG A 345 -25.16 -7.75 -0.40
N ALA A 346 -24.81 -8.74 -1.22
CA ALA A 346 -24.45 -8.53 -2.61
C ALA A 346 -25.61 -7.90 -3.39
N ALA A 347 -26.84 -8.44 -3.22
CA ALA A 347 -28.04 -7.87 -3.83
C ALA A 347 -28.29 -6.41 -3.43
N GLN A 348 -28.10 -6.07 -2.16
CA GLN A 348 -28.19 -4.70 -1.67
C GLN A 348 -27.16 -3.77 -2.32
N GLY A 349 -25.90 -4.21 -2.43
CA GLY A 349 -24.83 -3.45 -3.09
C GLY A 349 -25.16 -3.16 -4.55
N TYR A 350 -25.59 -4.17 -5.32
CA TYR A 350 -25.97 -3.97 -6.72
C TYR A 350 -27.22 -3.10 -6.89
N ALA A 351 -28.24 -3.28 -6.04
CA ALA A 351 -29.43 -2.45 -6.05
C ALA A 351 -29.08 -0.98 -5.74
N ALA A 352 -28.17 -0.72 -4.80
CA ALA A 352 -27.69 0.63 -4.53
C ALA A 352 -26.86 1.19 -5.68
N ALA A 353 -26.02 0.37 -6.32
CA ALA A 353 -25.16 0.79 -7.43
C ALA A 353 -25.97 1.33 -8.61
N VAL A 354 -27.01 0.62 -9.04
CA VAL A 354 -27.82 1.00 -10.22
C VAL A 354 -28.65 2.28 -10.04
N LEU A 355 -28.70 2.83 -8.83
CA LEU A 355 -29.30 4.15 -8.58
C LEU A 355 -28.39 5.31 -9.01
N TYR A 356 -27.10 5.04 -9.22
CA TYR A 356 -26.14 6.07 -9.63
C TYR A 356 -25.96 6.12 -11.15
N PRO A 357 -25.79 7.31 -11.75
CA PRO A 357 -25.59 7.46 -13.19
C PRO A 357 -24.32 6.77 -13.72
N ASP A 358 -23.29 6.65 -12.89
CA ASP A 358 -21.98 6.08 -13.23
C ASP A 358 -21.87 4.58 -12.92
N ALA A 359 -22.97 3.92 -12.57
CA ALA A 359 -23.00 2.48 -12.32
C ALA A 359 -22.39 1.69 -13.49
N PRO A 360 -21.40 0.79 -13.24
CA PRO A 360 -20.79 0.02 -14.32
C PRO A 360 -21.82 -0.97 -14.92
N PRO A 361 -21.67 -1.38 -16.20
CA PRO A 361 -22.59 -2.34 -16.83
C PRO A 361 -22.80 -3.61 -15.99
N ASN A 362 -21.73 -4.12 -15.40
CA ASN A 362 -21.79 -5.32 -14.55
C ASN A 362 -22.67 -5.16 -13.30
N ALA A 363 -22.89 -3.94 -12.80
CA ALA A 363 -23.84 -3.71 -11.71
C ALA A 363 -25.27 -4.06 -12.14
N TRP A 364 -25.68 -3.65 -13.34
CA TRP A 364 -26.99 -3.97 -13.91
C TRP A 364 -27.15 -5.47 -14.17
N ARG A 365 -26.11 -6.13 -14.70
CA ARG A 365 -26.11 -7.58 -14.88
C ARG A 365 -26.33 -8.31 -13.56
N TRP A 366 -25.52 -8.00 -12.54
CA TRP A 366 -25.62 -8.68 -11.26
C TRP A 366 -26.89 -8.33 -10.50
N HIS A 367 -27.37 -7.08 -10.59
CA HIS A 367 -28.67 -6.69 -10.06
C HIS A 367 -29.81 -7.53 -10.67
N GLY A 368 -29.82 -7.71 -12.00
CA GLY A 368 -30.78 -8.58 -12.67
C GLY A 368 -30.71 -10.04 -12.22
N ILE A 369 -29.50 -10.59 -12.04
CA ILE A 369 -29.31 -11.95 -11.49
C ILE A 369 -29.88 -12.07 -10.07
N MET A 370 -29.66 -11.08 -9.21
CA MET A 370 -30.18 -11.11 -7.84
C MET A 370 -31.70 -10.98 -7.78
N LEU A 371 -32.29 -10.10 -8.60
CA LEU A 371 -33.75 -9.99 -8.76
C LEU A 371 -34.37 -11.30 -9.26
N LEU A 372 -33.75 -11.94 -10.24
CA LEU A 372 -34.24 -13.22 -10.77
C LEU A 372 -34.22 -14.31 -9.70
N LYS A 373 -33.16 -14.39 -8.88
CA LYS A 373 -33.08 -15.32 -7.74
C LYS A 373 -34.17 -15.08 -6.69
N GLN A 374 -34.61 -13.83 -6.54
CA GLN A 374 -35.68 -13.45 -5.62
C GLN A 374 -37.08 -13.59 -6.25
N GLY A 375 -37.20 -13.99 -7.51
CA GLY A 375 -38.48 -14.14 -8.22
C GLY A 375 -39.00 -12.88 -8.91
N HIS A 376 -38.25 -11.78 -8.88
CA HIS A 376 -38.61 -10.48 -9.46
C HIS A 376 -38.32 -10.42 -10.97
N ARG A 377 -39.01 -11.27 -11.74
CA ARG A 377 -38.72 -11.50 -13.17
C ARG A 377 -38.83 -10.25 -14.06
N ALA A 378 -39.84 -9.40 -13.81
CA ALA A 378 -40.04 -8.19 -14.62
C ALA A 378 -38.93 -7.15 -14.41
N GLU A 379 -38.55 -6.92 -13.15
CA GLU A 379 -37.44 -6.03 -12.78
C GLU A 379 -36.10 -6.58 -13.29
N ALA A 380 -35.89 -7.90 -13.18
CA ALA A 380 -34.69 -8.57 -13.69
C ALA A 380 -34.52 -8.34 -15.21
N ARG A 381 -35.60 -8.51 -15.99
CA ARG A 381 -35.58 -8.21 -17.44
C ARG A 381 -35.21 -6.77 -17.74
N SER A 382 -35.71 -5.82 -16.95
CA SER A 382 -35.39 -4.40 -17.12
C SER A 382 -33.91 -4.12 -16.86
N ALA A 383 -33.34 -4.72 -15.80
CA ALA A 383 -31.93 -4.62 -15.49
C ALA A 383 -31.04 -5.26 -16.59
N PHE A 384 -31.41 -6.43 -17.09
CA PHE A 384 -30.71 -7.09 -18.20
C PHE A 384 -30.77 -6.29 -19.51
N ALA A 385 -31.92 -5.69 -19.83
CA ALA A 385 -32.03 -4.81 -20.99
C ALA A 385 -31.08 -3.61 -20.89
N ARG A 386 -30.98 -3.00 -19.69
CA ARG A 386 -30.02 -1.91 -19.45
C ARG A 386 -28.57 -2.37 -19.58
N TYR A 387 -28.22 -3.54 -19.04
CA TYR A 387 -26.88 -4.13 -19.23
C TYR A 387 -26.54 -4.29 -20.72
N LEU A 388 -27.43 -4.91 -21.49
CA LEU A 388 -27.22 -5.16 -22.93
C LEU A 388 -27.18 -3.87 -23.76
N GLN A 389 -27.84 -2.80 -23.31
CA GLN A 389 -27.71 -1.49 -23.93
C GLN A 389 -26.34 -0.86 -23.68
N MET A 390 -25.80 -1.04 -22.46
CA MET A 390 -24.51 -0.46 -22.07
C MET A 390 -23.31 -1.28 -22.59
N ALA A 391 -23.48 -2.59 -22.75
CA ALA A 391 -22.44 -3.52 -23.18
C ALA A 391 -23.01 -4.56 -24.17
N PRO A 392 -23.40 -4.14 -25.39
CA PRO A 392 -24.06 -5.02 -26.37
C PRO A 392 -23.17 -6.17 -26.85
N ASP A 393 -21.85 -5.95 -26.85
CA ASP A 393 -20.82 -6.88 -27.32
C ASP A 393 -20.13 -7.64 -26.17
N ALA A 394 -20.71 -7.59 -24.96
CA ALA A 394 -20.17 -8.35 -23.84
C ALA A 394 -20.14 -9.86 -24.17
N PRO A 395 -19.07 -10.61 -23.79
CA PRO A 395 -18.96 -12.04 -24.13
C PRO A 395 -20.13 -12.90 -23.64
N ASP A 396 -20.79 -12.47 -22.58
CA ASP A 396 -21.94 -13.14 -21.95
C ASP A 396 -23.30 -12.57 -22.39
N ALA A 397 -23.35 -11.64 -23.35
CA ALA A 397 -24.58 -11.00 -23.81
C ALA A 397 -25.62 -12.03 -24.29
N ALA A 398 -25.19 -13.09 -24.97
CA ALA A 398 -26.07 -14.17 -25.41
C ALA A 398 -26.72 -14.92 -24.24
N LEU A 399 -25.94 -15.20 -23.19
CA LEU A 399 -26.43 -15.84 -21.97
C LEU A 399 -27.44 -14.94 -21.25
N VAL A 400 -27.14 -13.63 -21.13
CA VAL A 400 -28.07 -12.68 -20.50
C VAL A 400 -29.38 -12.55 -21.29
N ARG A 401 -29.34 -12.56 -22.63
CA ARG A 401 -30.57 -12.59 -23.46
C ARG A 401 -31.42 -13.84 -23.17
N GLN A 402 -30.80 -15.00 -22.97
CA GLN A 402 -31.51 -16.22 -22.59
C GLN A 402 -32.21 -16.09 -21.22
N MET A 403 -31.54 -15.48 -20.24
CA MET A 403 -32.12 -15.24 -18.90
C MET A 403 -33.34 -14.31 -18.92
N MET A 404 -33.55 -13.52 -19.98
CA MET A 404 -34.73 -12.67 -20.13
C MET A 404 -35.97 -13.42 -20.63
N ILE A 405 -35.80 -14.57 -21.28
CA ILE A 405 -36.88 -15.35 -21.89
C ILE A 405 -37.43 -16.39 -20.91
N GLY A 406 -36.55 -16.98 -20.10
CA GLY A 406 -36.88 -18.00 -19.10
C GLY A 406 -37.63 -17.45 -17.90
#